data_AF-A0A9D5MMN1-F1
#
_entry.id   AF-A0A9D5MMN1-F1
#
_cell.length_a   1.000
_cell.length_b   1.000
_cell.length_c   1.000
_cell.angle_alpha   90.00
_cell.angle_beta   90.00
_cell.angle_gamma   90.00
#
_symmetry.space_group_name_H-M   'P 1'
#
loop_
_entity.id
_entity.type
_entity.pdbx_description
1 polymer ?
#
loop_
_entity_poly.entity_id
_entity_poly.type
_entity_poly.pdbx_seq_one_letter_code
_entity_poly.pdbx_strand_id
1 'polypeptide(L)'
;MVFVILIIMAKLKFLMGEFLFARKQVRNMADKLIDGIKTFMANFAKQISLNVLLFTITFVSALAYWRLRNEIALYIGFGCLVFLVTSLLVKYVPKLYARTKEKKFYKRFQKPRFQKKMLSKLNSFELDIIRELYEEYPELLMYDANSTPIANLNEYSMIRGTGLLIPDVGTFQQYYTLQPWVKQALDKNKEFLEKES
;
A
#
# COMPACT_ATOMS: atom_id res chain seq x y z
N MET A 1 -59.87 4.78 9.84
CA MET A 1 -58.95 4.54 10.98
C MET A 1 -58.17 3.23 10.86
N VAL A 2 -58.80 2.09 10.55
CA VAL A 2 -58.16 0.76 10.43
C VAL A 2 -57.03 0.71 9.37
N PHE A 3 -57.20 1.40 8.25
CA PHE A 3 -56.24 1.40 7.14
C PHE A 3 -54.91 2.08 7.48
N VAL A 4 -54.93 3.13 8.31
CA VAL A 4 -53.73 3.85 8.76
C VAL A 4 -52.90 2.99 9.71
N ILE A 5 -53.56 2.23 10.58
CA ILE A 5 -52.91 1.31 11.53
C ILE A 5 -52.22 0.17 10.77
N LEU A 6 -52.83 -0.35 9.69
CA LEU A 6 -52.23 -1.39 8.84
C LEU A 6 -50.97 -0.89 8.11
N ILE A 7 -50.97 0.35 7.59
CA ILE A 7 -49.81 0.94 6.93
C ILE A 7 -48.66 1.16 7.92
N ILE A 8 -48.96 1.62 9.14
CA ILE A 8 -47.96 1.82 10.19
C ILE A 8 -47.34 0.47 10.61
N MET A 9 -48.17 -0.56 10.81
CA MET A 9 -47.67 -1.90 11.15
C MET A 9 -46.80 -2.52 10.03
N ALA A 10 -47.15 -2.29 8.76
CA ALA A 10 -46.37 -2.76 7.63
C ALA A 10 -44.99 -2.06 7.57
N LYS A 11 -44.96 -0.74 7.76
CA LYS A 11 -43.71 0.04 7.85
C LYS A 11 -42.83 -0.40 9.03
N LEU A 12 -43.43 -0.67 10.19
CA LEU A 12 -42.69 -1.11 11.37
C LEU A 12 -42.04 -2.49 11.17
N LYS A 13 -42.76 -3.42 10.52
CA LYS A 13 -42.24 -4.74 10.17
C LYS A 13 -41.10 -4.65 9.14
N PHE A 14 -41.23 -3.76 8.17
CA PHE A 14 -40.19 -3.52 7.17
C PHE A 14 -38.90 -2.96 7.81
N LEU A 15 -39.04 -1.93 8.66
CA LEU A 15 -37.92 -1.35 9.42
C LEU A 15 -37.25 -2.35 10.37
N MET A 16 -38.03 -3.21 11.05
CA MET A 16 -37.46 -4.29 11.87
C MET A 16 -36.70 -5.33 11.02
N GLY A 17 -37.20 -5.65 9.82
CA GLY A 17 -36.54 -6.57 8.89
C GLY A 17 -35.19 -6.04 8.41
N GLU A 18 -35.12 -4.77 8.01
CA GLU A 18 -33.87 -4.11 7.61
C GLU A 18 -32.87 -4.01 8.76
N PHE A 19 -33.34 -3.71 9.98
CA PHE A 19 -32.49 -3.65 11.17
C PHE A 19 -31.91 -5.02 11.55
N LEU A 20 -32.70 -6.09 11.46
CA LEU A 20 -32.24 -7.46 11.68
C LEU A 20 -31.24 -7.91 10.60
N PHE A 21 -31.46 -7.51 9.35
CA PHE A 21 -30.54 -7.79 8.24
C PHE A 21 -29.21 -7.06 8.41
N ALA A 22 -29.23 -5.77 8.72
CA ALA A 22 -28.03 -4.97 9.01
C ALA A 22 -27.25 -5.54 10.20
N ARG A 23 -27.94 -5.94 11.28
CA ARG A 23 -27.30 -6.57 12.45
C ARG A 23 -26.66 -7.92 12.11
N LYS A 24 -27.27 -8.71 11.24
CA LYS A 24 -26.72 -10.00 10.76
C LYS A 24 -25.51 -9.79 9.84
N GLN A 25 -25.54 -8.76 8.99
CA GLN A 25 -24.44 -8.40 8.10
C GLN A 25 -23.22 -7.88 8.88
N VAL A 26 -23.44 -7.03 9.88
CA VAL A 26 -22.38 -6.54 10.78
C VAL A 26 -21.76 -7.69 11.59
N ARG A 27 -22.56 -8.64 12.07
CA ARG A 27 -22.07 -9.83 12.78
C ARG A 27 -21.22 -10.72 11.86
N ASN A 28 -21.70 -11.01 10.65
CA ASN A 28 -20.95 -11.78 9.66
C ASN A 28 -19.63 -11.09 9.25
N MET A 29 -19.60 -9.75 9.22
CA MET A 29 -18.39 -8.99 8.93
C MET A 29 -17.39 -9.05 10.09
N ALA A 30 -17.87 -8.96 11.33
CA ALA A 30 -17.06 -9.13 12.54
C ALA A 30 -16.47 -10.55 12.65
N ASP A 31 -17.26 -11.59 12.35
CA ASP A 31 -16.80 -12.98 12.37
C ASP A 31 -15.70 -13.23 11.32
N LYS A 32 -15.85 -12.69 10.10
CA LYS A 32 -14.80 -12.74 9.06
C LYS A 32 -13.51 -12.01 9.48
N LEU A 33 -13.65 -10.89 10.19
CA LEU A 33 -12.51 -10.12 10.69
C LEU A 33 -11.76 -10.89 11.78
N ILE A 34 -12.50 -11.53 12.69
CA ILE A 34 -11.96 -12.38 13.75
C ILE A 34 -11.23 -13.60 13.18
N ASP A 35 -11.80 -14.26 12.16
CA ASP A 35 -11.15 -15.40 11.50
C ASP A 35 -9.90 -14.97 10.70
N GLY A 36 -9.92 -13.79 10.09
CA GLY A 36 -8.73 -13.19 9.48
C GLY A 36 -7.61 -12.92 10.50
N ILE A 37 -7.95 -12.36 11.65
CA ILE A 37 -7.01 -12.11 12.76
C ILE A 37 -6.46 -13.43 13.34
N LYS A 38 -7.31 -14.45 13.54
CA LYS A 38 -6.88 -15.78 13.99
C LYS A 38 -5.93 -16.45 13.00
N THR A 39 -6.24 -16.39 11.70
CA THR A 39 -5.39 -16.97 10.65
C THR A 39 -4.06 -16.23 10.57
N PHE A 40 -4.06 -14.90 10.68
CA PHE A 40 -2.87 -14.09 10.75
C PHE A 40 -2.02 -14.43 11.99
N MET A 41 -2.63 -14.49 13.17
CA MET A 41 -1.98 -14.87 14.44
C MET A 41 -1.40 -16.29 14.38
N ALA A 42 -2.11 -17.25 13.80
CA ALA A 42 -1.63 -18.63 13.63
C ALA A 42 -0.45 -18.71 12.67
N ASN A 43 -0.47 -17.96 11.56
CA ASN A 43 0.64 -17.89 10.62
C ASN A 43 1.85 -17.16 11.21
N PHE A 44 1.60 -16.11 12.01
CA PHE A 44 2.64 -15.37 12.71
C PHE A 44 3.30 -16.21 13.81
N ALA A 45 2.50 -16.93 14.60
CA ALA A 45 2.96 -17.88 15.60
C ALA A 45 3.77 -19.03 14.97
N LYS A 46 3.31 -19.59 13.84
CA LYS A 46 4.06 -20.61 13.08
C LYS A 46 5.41 -20.10 12.58
N GLN A 47 5.51 -18.85 12.12
CA GLN A 47 6.78 -18.27 11.67
C GLN A 47 7.74 -18.01 12.84
N ILE A 48 7.24 -17.55 13.99
CA ILE A 48 8.05 -17.36 15.20
C ILE A 48 8.51 -18.71 15.74
N SER A 49 7.62 -19.69 15.84
CA SER A 49 7.95 -21.03 16.36
C SER A 49 8.96 -21.75 15.48
N LEU A 50 8.88 -21.60 14.15
CA LEU A 50 9.80 -22.26 13.23
C LEU A 50 11.21 -21.67 13.29
N ASN A 51 11.35 -20.35 13.41
CA ASN A 51 12.66 -19.71 13.59
C ASN A 51 13.29 -20.07 14.94
N VAL A 52 12.50 -20.11 16.02
CA VAL A 52 12.95 -20.52 17.37
C VAL A 52 13.36 -22.00 17.38
N LEU A 53 12.59 -22.86 16.71
CA LEU A 53 12.90 -24.28 16.56
C LEU A 53 14.22 -24.48 15.80
N LEU A 54 14.39 -23.81 14.66
CA LEU A 54 15.62 -23.89 13.85
C LEU A 54 16.84 -23.37 14.61
N PHE A 55 16.70 -22.29 15.37
CA PHE A 55 17.77 -21.78 16.21
C PHE A 55 18.15 -22.79 17.31
N THR A 56 17.14 -23.39 17.94
CA THR A 56 17.33 -24.42 18.98
C THR A 56 18.01 -25.66 18.42
N ILE A 57 17.57 -26.16 17.26
CA ILE A 57 18.21 -27.30 16.57
C ILE A 57 19.66 -26.96 16.21
N THR A 58 19.92 -25.78 15.67
CA THR A 58 21.28 -25.34 15.32
C THR A 58 22.19 -25.31 16.55
N PHE A 59 21.70 -24.78 17.67
CA PHE A 59 22.45 -24.67 18.92
C PHE A 59 22.70 -26.04 19.58
N VAL A 60 21.68 -26.90 19.63
CA VAL A 60 21.78 -28.27 20.18
C VAL A 60 22.71 -29.13 19.31
N SER A 61 22.63 -29.00 17.98
CA SER A 61 23.54 -29.65 17.04
C SER A 61 24.99 -29.22 17.22
N ALA A 62 25.25 -27.93 17.43
CA ALA A 62 26.59 -27.41 17.71
C ALA A 62 27.14 -27.94 19.05
N LEU A 63 26.31 -28.00 20.08
CA LEU A 63 26.66 -28.61 21.38
C LEU A 63 26.94 -30.11 21.27
N ALA A 64 26.14 -30.84 20.48
CA ALA A 64 26.33 -32.27 20.25
C ALA A 64 27.63 -32.54 19.47
N TYR A 65 27.98 -31.71 18.49
CA TYR A 65 29.27 -31.81 17.82
C TYR A 65 30.44 -31.52 18.78
N TRP A 66 30.35 -30.46 19.58
CA TRP A 66 31.41 -30.13 20.54
C TRP A 66 31.64 -31.28 21.52
N ARG A 67 30.57 -31.84 22.10
CA ARG A 67 30.68 -32.83 23.18
C ARG A 67 30.90 -34.26 22.70
N LEU A 68 30.34 -34.64 21.56
CA LEU A 68 30.35 -36.03 21.06
C LEU A 68 31.15 -36.21 19.75
N ARG A 69 31.73 -35.13 19.20
CA ARG A 69 32.37 -35.09 17.87
C ARG A 69 31.53 -35.72 16.76
N ASN A 70 30.20 -35.62 16.88
CA ASN A 70 29.28 -36.20 15.89
C ASN A 70 29.18 -35.31 14.64
N GLU A 71 29.80 -35.73 13.55
CA GLU A 71 29.84 -34.98 12.29
C GLU A 71 28.44 -34.79 11.66
N ILE A 72 27.53 -35.74 11.84
CA ILE A 72 26.15 -35.66 11.34
C ILE A 72 25.41 -34.48 11.99
N ALA A 73 25.66 -34.24 13.28
CA ALA A 73 25.09 -33.09 13.98
C ALA A 73 25.58 -31.76 13.40
N LEU A 74 26.84 -31.70 12.95
CA LEU A 74 27.43 -30.52 12.33
C LEU A 74 26.75 -30.18 11.00
N TYR A 75 26.50 -31.18 10.14
CA TYR A 75 25.78 -30.99 8.87
C TYR A 75 24.34 -30.49 9.08
N ILE A 76 23.63 -31.03 10.07
CA ILE A 76 22.26 -30.60 10.42
C ILE A 76 22.25 -29.16 10.93
N GLY A 77 23.19 -28.80 11.80
CA GLY A 77 23.33 -27.44 12.31
C GLY A 77 23.66 -26.43 11.22
N PHE A 78 24.59 -26.77 10.32
CA PHE A 78 24.96 -25.90 9.20
C PHE A 78 23.80 -25.70 8.22
N GLY A 79 23.04 -26.75 7.88
CA GLY A 79 21.86 -26.64 7.04
C GLY A 79 20.78 -25.72 7.63
N CYS A 80 20.53 -25.82 8.94
CA CYS A 80 19.59 -24.94 9.64
C CYS A 80 20.08 -23.48 9.68
N LEU A 81 21.37 -23.26 9.86
CA LEU A 81 21.99 -21.93 9.84
C LEU A 81 21.83 -21.25 8.47
N VAL A 82 22.14 -21.98 7.38
CA VAL A 82 21.99 -21.45 6.02
C VAL A 82 20.53 -21.09 5.75
N PHE A 83 19.58 -21.93 6.14
CA PHE A 83 18.16 -21.63 5.99
C PHE A 83 17.73 -20.37 6.75
N LEU A 84 18.17 -20.19 8.00
CA LEU A 84 17.91 -18.97 8.80
C LEU A 84 18.47 -17.72 8.13
N VAL A 85 19.73 -17.75 7.69
CA VAL A 85 20.38 -16.61 7.02
C VAL A 85 19.64 -16.26 5.72
N THR A 86 19.26 -17.26 4.93
CA THR A 86 18.57 -17.06 3.65
C THR A 86 17.18 -16.47 3.87
N SER A 87 16.43 -16.97 4.85
CA SER A 87 15.12 -16.44 5.26
C SER A 87 15.20 -14.98 5.71
N LEU A 88 16.23 -14.62 6.49
CA LEU A 88 16.48 -13.23 6.89
C LEU A 88 16.83 -12.36 5.68
N LEU A 89 17.70 -12.82 4.79
CA LEU A 89 18.06 -12.08 3.58
C LEU A 89 16.83 -11.82 2.70
N VAL A 90 16.01 -12.84 2.42
CA VAL A 90 14.78 -12.68 1.63
C VAL A 90 13.81 -11.68 2.27
N LYS A 91 13.71 -11.64 3.59
CA LYS A 91 12.80 -10.73 4.31
C LYS A 91 13.33 -9.29 4.39
N TYR A 92 14.63 -9.10 4.58
CA TYR A 92 15.23 -7.80 4.90
C TYR A 92 15.90 -7.11 3.72
N VAL A 93 16.47 -7.85 2.77
CA VAL A 93 17.14 -7.28 1.58
C VAL A 93 16.17 -6.45 0.73
N PRO A 94 14.94 -6.90 0.41
CA PRO A 94 14.01 -6.07 -0.37
C PRO A 94 13.63 -4.78 0.36
N LYS A 95 13.46 -4.83 1.68
CA LYS A 95 13.13 -3.65 2.51
C LYS A 95 14.27 -2.64 2.58
N LEU A 96 15.51 -3.11 2.70
CA LEU A 96 16.71 -2.27 2.67
C LEU A 96 16.94 -1.67 1.28
N TYR A 97 16.72 -2.46 0.23
CA TYR A 97 16.85 -2.01 -1.15
C TYR A 97 15.78 -0.97 -1.52
N ALA A 98 14.54 -1.17 -1.09
CA ALA A 98 13.44 -0.21 -1.24
C ALA A 98 13.77 1.12 -0.54
N ARG A 99 14.18 1.10 0.74
CA ARG A 99 14.59 2.30 1.47
C ARG A 99 15.74 3.04 0.80
N THR A 100 16.70 2.32 0.23
CA THR A 100 17.86 2.92 -0.45
C THR A 100 17.47 3.51 -1.80
N LYS A 101 16.60 2.83 -2.56
CA LYS A 101 16.02 3.34 -3.80
C LYS A 101 15.19 4.58 -3.56
N GLU A 102 14.30 4.59 -2.57
CA GLU A 102 13.53 5.77 -2.17
C GLU A 102 14.46 6.93 -1.80
N LYS A 103 15.47 6.71 -0.94
CA LYS A 103 16.43 7.76 -0.60
C LYS A 103 17.18 8.31 -1.83
N LYS A 104 17.61 7.45 -2.75
CA LYS A 104 18.28 7.88 -4.00
C LYS A 104 17.31 8.60 -4.94
N PHE A 105 16.07 8.14 -5.00
CA PHE A 105 14.98 8.74 -5.75
C PHE A 105 14.73 10.16 -5.24
N TYR A 106 14.34 10.34 -3.98
CA TYR A 106 14.12 11.66 -3.38
C TYR A 106 15.33 12.60 -3.52
N LYS A 107 16.55 12.11 -3.33
CA LYS A 107 17.77 12.91 -3.55
C LYS A 107 17.95 13.39 -4.99
N ARG A 108 17.47 12.63 -5.99
CA ARG A 108 17.51 13.02 -7.40
C ARG A 108 16.45 14.09 -7.70
N PHE A 109 15.24 13.93 -7.18
CA PHE A 109 14.14 14.87 -7.36
C PHE A 109 14.30 16.18 -6.56
N GLN A 110 15.19 16.22 -5.58
CA GLN A 110 15.57 17.47 -4.89
C GLN A 110 16.58 18.33 -5.68
N LYS A 111 17.17 17.82 -6.77
CA LYS A 111 18.15 18.60 -7.56
C LYS A 111 17.42 19.60 -8.45
N PRO A 112 17.71 20.92 -8.35
CA PRO A 112 17.01 21.95 -9.12
C PRO A 112 17.09 21.74 -10.64
N ARG A 113 18.27 21.33 -11.15
CA ARG A 113 18.46 21.01 -12.58
C ARG A 113 17.57 19.87 -13.06
N PHE A 114 17.33 18.87 -12.20
CA PHE A 114 16.47 17.74 -12.54
C PHE A 114 15.00 18.15 -12.52
N GLN A 115 14.59 18.93 -11.52
CA GLN A 115 13.24 19.48 -11.43
C GLN A 115 12.86 20.29 -12.68
N LYS A 116 13.69 21.28 -13.04
CA LYS A 116 13.45 22.12 -14.22
C LYS A 116 13.43 21.30 -15.52
N LYS A 117 14.32 20.32 -15.65
CA LYS A 117 14.36 19.41 -16.82
C LYS A 117 13.13 18.51 -16.94
N MET A 118 12.55 18.09 -15.82
CA MET A 118 11.34 17.25 -15.84
C MET A 118 10.12 18.11 -16.14
N LEU A 119 9.99 19.29 -15.53
CA LEU A 119 8.89 20.24 -15.81
C LEU A 119 8.92 20.71 -17.27
N SER A 120 10.10 20.97 -17.85
CA SER A 120 10.23 21.40 -19.25
C SER A 120 9.91 20.32 -20.29
N LYS A 121 9.72 19.06 -19.87
CA LYS A 121 9.36 17.95 -20.77
C LYS A 121 7.86 17.71 -20.83
N LEU A 122 7.11 18.33 -19.93
CA LEU A 122 5.68 18.16 -19.86
C LEU A 122 5.01 18.86 -21.04
N ASN A 123 4.00 18.22 -21.60
CA ASN A 123 3.13 18.85 -22.59
C ASN A 123 2.13 19.80 -21.91
N SER A 124 1.37 20.56 -22.70
CA SER A 124 0.38 21.51 -22.18
C SER A 124 -0.69 20.83 -21.31
N PHE A 125 -1.20 19.67 -21.74
CA PHE A 125 -2.23 18.92 -21.00
C PHE A 125 -1.73 18.40 -19.64
N GLU A 126 -0.49 17.92 -19.58
CA GLU A 126 0.16 17.47 -18.35
C GLU A 126 0.42 18.65 -17.40
N LEU A 127 0.84 19.80 -17.94
CA LEU A 127 1.02 21.03 -17.15
C LEU A 127 -0.32 21.54 -16.59
N ASP A 128 -1.39 21.48 -17.36
CA ASP A 128 -2.72 21.90 -16.91
C ASP A 128 -3.22 21.02 -15.75
N ILE A 129 -3.08 19.69 -15.86
CA ILE A 129 -3.40 18.76 -14.76
C ILE A 129 -2.54 19.05 -13.52
N ILE A 130 -1.23 19.29 -13.70
CA ILE A 130 -0.35 19.63 -12.59
C ILE A 130 -0.75 20.95 -11.93
N ARG A 131 -1.18 21.95 -12.70
CA ARG A 131 -1.64 23.25 -12.18
C ARG A 131 -2.91 23.09 -11.36
N GLU A 132 -3.90 22.37 -11.89
CA GLU A 132 -5.13 22.04 -11.15
C GLU A 132 -4.81 21.33 -9.83
N LEU A 133 -3.97 20.28 -9.88
CA LEU A 133 -3.53 19.55 -8.69
C LEU A 133 -2.68 20.38 -7.72
N TYR A 134 -2.02 21.43 -8.20
CA TYR A 134 -1.21 22.33 -7.38
C TYR A 134 -2.08 23.38 -6.65
N GLU A 135 -3.09 23.93 -7.34
CA GLU A 135 -4.05 24.87 -6.76
C GLU A 135 -4.88 24.21 -5.66
N GLU A 136 -5.30 22.97 -5.89
CA GLU A 136 -6.12 22.21 -4.94
C GLU A 136 -5.27 21.46 -3.89
N TYR A 137 -3.95 21.59 -3.89
CA TYR A 137 -3.10 20.82 -2.97
C TYR A 137 -3.37 21.19 -1.49
N PRO A 138 -3.60 20.22 -0.59
CA PRO A 138 -3.33 18.77 -0.71
C PRO A 138 -4.55 17.91 -1.07
N GLU A 139 -5.65 18.52 -1.50
CA GLU A 139 -6.88 17.82 -1.87
C GLU A 139 -6.67 16.89 -3.08
N LEU A 140 -7.63 15.99 -3.27
CA LEU A 140 -7.58 14.92 -4.27
C LEU A 140 -8.53 15.26 -5.43
N LEU A 141 -8.03 15.26 -6.65
CA LEU A 141 -8.83 15.46 -7.86
C LEU A 141 -9.03 14.14 -8.60
N MET A 142 -10.20 13.98 -9.20
CA MET A 142 -10.61 12.77 -9.90
C MET A 142 -10.23 12.86 -11.37
N TYR A 143 -9.44 11.90 -11.86
CA TYR A 143 -9.07 11.80 -13.27
C TYR A 143 -9.25 10.38 -13.78
N ASP A 144 -9.42 10.24 -15.10
CA ASP A 144 -9.37 8.94 -15.76
C ASP A 144 -7.94 8.38 -15.70
N ALA A 145 -7.78 7.24 -15.03
CA ALA A 145 -6.52 6.55 -14.87
C ALA A 145 -5.94 6.05 -16.20
N ASN A 146 -6.79 5.86 -17.23
CA ASN A 146 -6.37 5.42 -18.56
C ASN A 146 -5.99 6.58 -19.48
N SER A 147 -6.18 7.84 -19.06
CA SER A 147 -5.79 8.98 -19.87
C SER A 147 -4.26 9.05 -20.04
N THR A 148 -3.80 9.31 -21.26
CA THR A 148 -2.36 9.40 -21.59
C THR A 148 -1.60 10.40 -20.71
N PRO A 149 -2.13 11.61 -20.43
CA PRO A 149 -1.45 12.57 -19.54
C PRO A 149 -1.24 12.03 -18.12
N ILE A 150 -2.26 11.37 -17.54
CA ILE A 150 -2.17 10.79 -16.20
C ILE A 150 -1.19 9.61 -16.17
N ALA A 151 -1.18 8.77 -17.22
CA ALA A 151 -0.21 7.69 -17.35
C ALA A 151 1.23 8.21 -17.36
N ASN A 152 1.51 9.25 -18.16
CA ASN A 152 2.83 9.88 -18.23
C ASN A 152 3.23 10.53 -16.89
N LEU A 153 2.32 11.27 -16.25
CA LEU A 153 2.56 11.90 -14.95
C LEU A 153 2.82 10.86 -13.84
N ASN A 154 2.15 9.71 -13.88
CA ASN A 154 2.42 8.58 -12.99
C ASN A 154 3.79 7.94 -13.29
N GLU A 155 4.17 7.77 -14.56
CA GLU A 155 5.48 7.27 -14.95
C GLU A 155 6.62 8.15 -14.41
N TYR A 156 6.45 9.48 -14.49
CA TYR A 156 7.37 10.44 -13.89
C TYR A 156 7.25 10.57 -12.37
N SER A 157 6.32 9.84 -11.74
CA SER A 157 6.03 9.89 -10.31
C SER A 157 5.75 11.31 -9.82
N MET A 158 5.08 12.12 -10.64
CA MET A 158 4.70 13.49 -10.30
C MET A 158 3.41 13.54 -9.51
N ILE A 159 2.51 12.59 -9.76
CA ILE A 159 1.23 12.45 -9.07
C ILE A 159 1.22 11.16 -8.24
N ARG A 160 0.28 11.08 -7.30
CA ARG A 160 0.05 9.90 -6.47
C ARG A 160 -1.43 9.60 -6.44
N GLY A 161 -1.79 8.40 -6.89
CA GLY A 161 -3.16 7.90 -6.80
C GLY A 161 -3.49 7.26 -5.45
N THR A 162 -4.70 7.47 -4.94
CA THR A 162 -5.25 6.77 -3.77
C THR A 162 -6.34 5.77 -4.19
N GLY A 163 -6.20 4.53 -3.73
CA GLY A 163 -6.85 3.34 -4.30
C GLY A 163 -8.30 3.11 -3.88
N LEU A 164 -9.21 4.00 -4.26
CA LEU A 164 -10.62 3.66 -4.45
C LEU A 164 -10.89 3.69 -5.95
N LEU A 165 -10.71 2.54 -6.59
CA LEU A 165 -11.22 2.31 -7.93
C LEU A 165 -12.73 2.17 -7.80
N ILE A 166 -13.48 3.16 -8.28
CA ILE A 166 -14.92 3.05 -8.43
C ILE A 166 -15.13 2.53 -9.85
N PRO A 167 -15.49 1.24 -10.04
CA PRO A 167 -15.82 0.71 -11.35
C PRO A 167 -17.22 1.21 -11.74
N ASP A 168 -17.37 2.51 -11.96
CA ASP A 168 -18.57 3.06 -12.56
C ASP A 168 -18.43 2.97 -14.08
N VAL A 169 -19.17 2.00 -14.63
CA VAL A 169 -19.75 2.03 -15.98
C VAL A 169 -18.85 2.64 -17.06
N GLY A 170 -17.68 2.02 -17.30
CA GLY A 170 -16.87 2.26 -18.49
C GLY A 170 -15.73 3.28 -18.39
N THR A 171 -15.56 3.99 -17.26
CA THR A 171 -14.39 4.85 -17.04
C THR A 171 -13.65 4.51 -15.74
N PHE A 172 -12.35 4.23 -15.82
CA PHE A 172 -11.52 3.89 -14.67
C PHE A 172 -11.06 5.18 -13.99
N GLN A 173 -11.93 5.80 -13.21
CA GLN A 173 -11.60 7.04 -12.51
C GLN A 173 -10.88 6.75 -11.18
N GLN A 174 -9.83 7.51 -10.91
CA GLN A 174 -9.02 7.42 -9.70
C GLN A 174 -8.71 8.82 -9.16
N TYR A 175 -8.67 8.93 -7.83
CA TYR A 175 -8.30 10.16 -7.14
C TYR A 175 -6.77 10.32 -7.11
N TYR A 176 -6.28 11.46 -7.56
CA TYR A 176 -4.87 11.83 -7.60
C TYR A 176 -4.59 13.09 -6.79
N THR A 177 -3.41 13.14 -6.19
CA THR A 177 -2.84 14.36 -5.60
C THR A 177 -1.40 14.55 -6.10
N LEU A 178 -0.89 15.77 -6.00
CA LEU A 178 0.49 16.07 -6.37
C LEU A 178 1.48 15.41 -5.40
N GLN A 179 2.63 14.92 -5.89
CA GLN A 179 3.69 14.52 -4.97
C GLN A 179 4.35 15.75 -4.32
N PRO A 180 4.76 15.67 -3.03
CA PRO A 180 5.35 16.81 -2.33
C PRO A 180 6.58 17.41 -3.01
N TRP A 181 7.38 16.60 -3.71
CA TRP A 181 8.56 17.08 -4.42
C TRP A 181 8.21 17.93 -5.64
N VAL A 182 7.08 17.65 -6.32
CA VAL A 182 6.60 18.43 -7.46
C VAL A 182 6.12 19.79 -7.00
N LYS A 183 5.37 19.83 -5.88
CA LYS A 183 4.95 21.09 -5.26
C LYS A 183 6.16 21.97 -4.96
N GLN A 184 7.18 21.40 -4.30
CA GLN A 184 8.42 22.12 -4.02
C GLN A 184 9.17 22.58 -5.28
N ALA A 185 9.06 21.83 -6.38
CA ALA A 185 9.66 22.21 -7.66
C ALA A 185 8.91 23.40 -8.28
N LEU A 186 7.58 23.39 -8.25
CA LEU A 186 6.73 24.47 -8.76
C LEU A 186 6.84 25.74 -7.90
N ASP A 187 6.88 25.60 -6.57
CA ASP A 187 7.11 26.70 -5.62
C ASP A 187 8.39 27.50 -5.98
N LYS A 188 9.41 26.80 -6.53
CA LYS A 188 10.71 27.38 -6.92
C LYS A 188 10.79 27.81 -8.38
N ASN A 189 9.93 27.27 -9.26
CA ASN A 189 9.93 27.55 -10.69
C ASN A 189 8.52 27.97 -11.11
N LYS A 190 8.05 29.11 -10.57
CA LYS A 190 6.71 29.64 -10.85
C LYS A 190 6.46 29.97 -12.32
N GLU A 191 7.54 30.12 -13.10
CA GLU A 191 7.49 30.27 -14.57
C GLU A 191 6.67 29.18 -15.27
N PHE A 192 6.56 27.98 -14.70
CA PHE A 192 5.74 26.90 -15.27
C PHE A 192 4.25 26.98 -14.88
N LEU A 193 3.89 27.81 -13.90
CA LEU A 193 2.51 28.04 -13.46
C LEU A 193 1.85 29.20 -14.21
N GLU A 194 2.64 30.14 -14.73
CA GLU A 194 2.14 31.27 -15.51
C GLU A 194 1.72 30.77 -16.90
N LYS A 195 0.44 30.97 -17.26
CA LYS A 195 -0.02 30.76 -18.64
C LYS A 195 0.71 31.76 -19.52
N GLU A 196 1.30 31.29 -20.64
CA GLU A 196 1.38 32.16 -21.81
C GLU A 196 -0.08 32.49 -22.17
N SER A 197 -0.49 33.71 -21.84
CA SER A 197 -1.78 34.31 -22.18
C SER A 197 -1.85 34.60 -23.68
#